data_AF-H3KHW6-F1
#
_entry.id   AF-H3KHW6-F1
#
_cell.length_a   1.000
_cell.length_b   1.000
_cell.length_c   1.000
_cell.angle_alpha   90.00
_cell.angle_beta   90.00
_cell.angle_gamma   90.00
#
_symmetry.space_group_name_H-M   'P 1'
#
loop_
_entity.id
_entity.type
_entity.pdbx_description
1 polymer ?
#
loop_
_entity_poly.entity_id
_entity_poly.type
_entity_poly.pdbx_seq_one_letter_code
_entity_poly.pdbx_strand_id
1 'polypeptide(L)'
;AGANIGNVPARYVRTVGQANDPLGEVAIASAEHGVPVEFSAETLEEAAALPDTVPAKDMKGRVDLTDIPFVTIDGEDARDFD
;
A
#
# COMPACT_ATOMS: atom_id res chain seq x y z
N ALA A 1 -4.10 38.13 21.29
CA ALA A 1 -2.82 38.65 20.78
C ALA A 1 -2.29 37.64 19.76
N GLY A 2 -2.44 37.92 18.46
CA GLY A 2 -1.92 37.05 17.40
C GLY A 2 -0.41 37.22 17.31
N ALA A 3 0.35 36.14 17.43
CA ALA A 3 1.80 36.19 17.26
C ALA A 3 2.12 36.62 15.82
N ASN A 4 2.83 37.73 15.67
CA ASN A 4 3.49 38.11 14.42
C ASN A 4 4.64 37.13 14.19
N ILE A 5 4.32 35.99 13.57
CA ILE A 5 5.32 35.12 12.96
C ILE A 5 5.79 35.86 11.70
N GLY A 6 6.93 36.55 11.78
CA GLY A 6 7.56 37.15 10.59
C GLY A 6 7.74 36.10 9.48
N ASN A 7 7.96 36.53 8.24
CA ASN A 7 8.12 35.61 7.11
C ASN A 7 9.19 34.54 7.40
N VAL A 8 8.75 33.31 7.68
CA VAL A 8 9.63 32.16 7.83
C VAL A 8 10.07 31.76 6.43
N PRO A 9 11.38 31.72 6.14
CA PRO A 9 11.85 31.29 4.84
C PRO A 9 11.48 29.82 4.61
N ALA A 10 10.78 29.56 3.51
CA ALA A 10 10.39 28.23 3.09
C ALA A 10 10.88 27.98 1.65
N ARG A 11 11.08 26.70 1.31
CA ARG A 11 11.42 26.27 -0.05
C ARG A 11 10.33 25.33 -0.55
N TYR A 12 9.83 25.59 -1.74
CA TYR A 12 8.96 24.63 -2.44
C TYR A 12 9.71 23.31 -2.67
N VAL A 13 9.07 22.19 -2.33
CA VAL A 13 9.64 20.85 -2.52
C VAL A 13 8.96 20.14 -3.67
N ARG A 14 7.63 19.96 -3.60
CA ARG A 14 6.82 19.30 -4.63
C ARG A 14 5.34 19.63 -4.47
N THR A 15 4.56 19.35 -5.51
CA THR A 15 3.10 19.30 -5.45
C THR A 15 2.66 17.89 -5.04
N VAL A 16 1.62 17.77 -4.22
CA VAL A 16 1.12 16.48 -3.68
C VAL A 16 -0.24 16.07 -4.25
N GLY A 17 -1.13 17.02 -4.55
CA GLY A 17 -2.46 16.73 -5.08
C GLY A 17 -3.22 18.02 -5.41
N GLN A 18 -4.39 17.87 -6.02
CA GLN A 18 -5.30 18.97 -6.33
C GLN A 18 -6.51 18.92 -5.40
N ALA A 19 -6.89 20.06 -4.82
CA ALA A 19 -8.10 20.15 -4.01
C ALA A 19 -9.35 19.98 -4.88
N ASN A 20 -10.38 19.32 -4.34
CA ASN A 20 -11.62 18.94 -5.04
C ASN A 20 -11.41 17.93 -6.19
N ASP A 21 -10.27 17.22 -6.19
CA ASP A 21 -10.08 16.00 -6.97
C ASP A 21 -10.00 14.83 -5.96
N PRO A 22 -10.85 13.79 -6.06
CA PRO A 22 -10.85 12.68 -5.10
C PRO A 22 -9.49 12.03 -4.91
N LEU A 23 -8.70 11.86 -5.98
CA LEU A 23 -7.34 11.30 -5.88
C LEU A 23 -6.36 12.29 -5.25
N GLY A 24 -6.51 13.58 -5.55
CA GLY A 24 -5.75 14.66 -4.93
C GLY A 24 -5.99 14.76 -3.42
N GLU A 25 -7.23 14.61 -2.96
CA GLU A 25 -7.58 14.64 -1.54
C GLU A 25 -6.95 13.47 -0.77
N VAL A 26 -6.94 12.28 -1.35
CA VAL A 26 -6.24 11.11 -0.77
C VAL A 26 -4.75 11.39 -0.64
N ALA A 27 -4.10 11.90 -1.70
CA ALA A 27 -2.67 12.18 -1.69
C ALA A 27 -2.28 13.26 -0.66
N ILE A 28 -3.11 14.29 -0.49
CA ILE A 28 -2.92 15.33 0.53
C ILE A 28 -3.04 14.71 1.93
N ALA A 29 -4.10 13.95 2.20
CA ALA A 29 -4.30 13.32 3.51
C ALA A 29 -3.16 12.35 3.85
N SER A 30 -2.72 11.53 2.90
CA SER A 30 -1.56 10.65 3.08
C SER A 30 -0.30 11.44 3.44
N ALA A 31 -0.04 12.57 2.77
CA ALA A 31 1.14 13.40 3.07
C ALA A 31 1.07 14.09 4.43
N GLU A 32 -0.10 14.60 4.82
CA GLU A 32 -0.32 15.25 6.13
C GLU A 32 -0.13 14.28 7.30
N HIS A 33 -0.54 13.02 7.13
CA HIS A 33 -0.42 11.99 8.15
C HIS A 33 0.84 11.12 8.01
N GLY A 34 1.69 11.38 7.01
CA GLY A 34 2.92 10.63 6.78
C GLY A 34 2.69 9.17 6.38
N VAL A 35 1.56 8.87 5.73
CA VAL A 35 1.26 7.53 5.20
C VAL A 35 2.16 7.26 3.99
N PRO A 36 3.00 6.21 4.02
CA PRO A 36 3.79 5.82 2.86
C PRO A 36 2.88 5.32 1.74
N VAL A 37 3.08 5.86 0.53
CA VAL A 37 2.29 5.49 -0.67
C VAL A 37 3.13 4.80 -1.74
N GLU A 38 4.45 4.75 -1.54
CA GLU A 38 5.39 4.08 -2.43
C GLU A 38 6.09 2.96 -1.66
N PHE A 39 6.20 1.79 -2.28
CA PHE A 39 7.07 0.72 -1.81
C PHE A 39 8.53 1.05 -2.15
N SER A 40 9.48 0.58 -1.34
CA SER A 40 10.90 0.73 -1.67
C SER A 40 11.27 -0.10 -2.90
N ALA A 41 12.34 0.30 -3.59
CA ALA A 41 12.88 -0.49 -4.72
C ALA A 41 13.22 -1.92 -4.29
N GLU A 42 13.80 -2.09 -3.10
CA GLU A 42 14.15 -3.39 -2.52
C GLU A 42 12.90 -4.27 -2.33
N THR A 43 11.79 -3.72 -1.80
CA THR A 43 10.53 -4.45 -1.63
C THR A 43 9.94 -4.87 -2.98
N LEU A 44 9.99 -3.99 -3.99
CA LEU A 44 9.48 -4.30 -5.32
C LEU A 44 10.33 -5.38 -6.02
N GLU A 45 11.65 -5.32 -5.88
CA GLU A 45 12.57 -6.34 -6.40
C GLU A 45 12.35 -7.71 -5.76
N GLU A 46 12.17 -7.76 -4.43
CA GLU A 46 11.86 -9.00 -3.72
C GLU A 46 10.51 -9.58 -4.15
N ALA A 47 9.48 -8.75 -4.24
CA ALA A 47 8.15 -9.19 -4.67
C ALA A 47 8.16 -9.74 -6.11
N ALA A 48 8.89 -9.10 -7.02
CA ALA A 48 9.02 -9.53 -8.41
C ALA A 48 9.77 -10.87 -8.57
N ALA A 49 10.54 -11.29 -7.56
CA ALA A 49 11.26 -12.56 -7.58
C ALA A 49 10.39 -13.76 -7.13
N LEU A 50 9.19 -13.52 -6.60
CA LEU A 50 8.28 -14.57 -6.16
C LEU A 50 7.68 -15.34 -7.35
N PRO A 51 7.53 -16.67 -7.26
CA PRO A 51 6.89 -17.45 -8.32
C PRO A 51 5.37 -17.29 -8.30
N ASP A 52 4.73 -17.39 -9.48
CA ASP A 52 3.26 -17.34 -9.62
C ASP A 52 2.54 -18.53 -8.97
N THR A 53 3.23 -19.66 -8.78
CA THR A 53 2.67 -20.88 -8.19
C THR A 53 3.53 -21.36 -7.04
N VAL A 54 2.89 -21.98 -6.03
CA VAL A 54 3.59 -22.50 -4.86
C VAL A 54 4.51 -23.66 -5.28
N PRO A 55 5.84 -23.56 -5.06
CA PRO A 55 6.76 -24.63 -5.41
C PRO A 55 6.53 -25.90 -4.56
N ALA A 56 6.65 -27.07 -5.17
CA ALA A 56 6.45 -28.36 -4.47
C ALA A 56 7.36 -28.54 -3.24
N LYS A 57 8.56 -27.94 -3.27
CA LYS A 57 9.50 -27.95 -2.13
C LYS A 57 8.91 -27.28 -0.87
N ASP A 58 8.06 -26.26 -1.04
CA ASP A 58 7.52 -25.44 0.05
C ASP A 58 6.25 -26.08 0.66
N MET A 59 5.75 -27.16 0.04
CA MET A 59 4.67 -28.00 0.56
C MET A 59 5.18 -29.06 1.55
N LYS A 60 6.49 -29.32 1.60
CA LYS A 60 7.07 -30.39 2.42
C LYS A 60 6.75 -30.18 3.91
N GLY A 61 6.13 -31.20 4.52
CA GLY A 61 5.80 -31.19 5.95
C GLY A 61 4.48 -30.49 6.29
N ARG A 62 3.73 -30.01 5.28
CA ARG A 62 2.36 -29.52 5.46
C ARG A 62 1.37 -30.68 5.35
N VAL A 63 0.22 -30.53 6.02
CA VAL A 63 -0.94 -31.41 5.81
C VAL A 63 -1.60 -31.00 4.49
N ASP A 64 -1.84 -31.96 3.61
CA ASP A 64 -2.58 -31.73 2.37
C ASP A 64 -4.09 -31.78 2.66
N LEU A 65 -4.77 -30.67 2.38
CA LEU A 65 -6.21 -30.48 2.54
C LEU A 65 -6.88 -30.06 1.21
N THR A 66 -6.20 -30.27 0.08
CA THR A 66 -6.65 -29.80 -1.24
C THR A 66 -7.89 -30.55 -1.76
N ASP A 67 -8.29 -31.65 -1.11
CA ASP A 67 -9.52 -32.39 -1.37
C ASP A 67 -10.73 -31.85 -0.61
N ILE A 68 -10.53 -30.91 0.32
CA ILE A 68 -11.59 -30.23 1.07
C ILE A 68 -12.09 -29.04 0.26
N PRO A 69 -13.42 -28.90 0.04
CA PRO A 69 -13.99 -27.80 -0.74
C PRO A 69 -14.09 -26.52 0.10
N PHE A 70 -12.95 -25.91 0.42
CA PHE A 70 -12.93 -24.60 1.06
C PHE A 70 -13.50 -23.53 0.12
N VAL A 71 -14.16 -22.54 0.73
CA VAL A 71 -14.68 -21.35 0.05
C VAL A 71 -14.34 -20.12 0.87
N THR A 72 -14.12 -18.99 0.20
CA THR A 72 -14.05 -17.66 0.81
C THR A 72 -15.35 -16.91 0.49
N ILE A 73 -15.75 -15.97 1.36
CA ILE A 73 -16.98 -15.17 1.19
C ILE A 73 -16.63 -13.72 1.47
N ASP A 74 -16.39 -12.98 0.39
CA ASP A 74 -15.80 -11.64 0.43
C ASP A 74 -16.66 -10.63 -0.34
N GLY A 75 -16.33 -9.34 -0.19
CA GLY A 75 -16.92 -8.28 -0.99
C GLY A 75 -16.54 -8.39 -2.47
N GLU A 76 -17.39 -7.87 -3.37
CA GLU A 76 -17.22 -7.95 -4.84
C GLU A 76 -15.86 -7.39 -5.34
N ASP A 77 -15.36 -6.36 -4.65
CA ASP A 77 -14.11 -5.68 -5.02
C ASP A 77 -12.86 -6.24 -4.32
N ALA A 78 -13.00 -7.22 -3.42
CA ALA A 78 -11.85 -7.82 -2.71
C ALA A 78 -10.95 -8.61 -3.68
N ARG A 79 -9.63 -8.57 -3.44
CA ARG A 79 -8.63 -9.26 -4.27
C ARG A 79 -7.59 -10.03 -3.45
N ASP A 80 -7.52 -9.76 -2.16
CA ASP A 80 -6.67 -10.31 -1.13
C ASP A 80 -7.51 -11.20 -0.21
N PHE A 81 -7.72 -12.46 -0.61
CA PHE A 81 -8.46 -13.44 0.20
C PHE A 81 -7.51 -14.10 1.20
N ASP A 82 -7.53 -13.67 2.46
CA ASP A 82 -6.69 -14.17 3.55
C ASP A 82 -7.30 -15.33 4.36
#